data_AF-W1PNK5-F1
#
_entry.id   AF-W1PNK5-F1
#
_cell.length_a   1.000
_cell.length_b   1.000
_cell.length_c   1.000
_cell.angle_alpha   90.00
_cell.angle_beta   90.00
_cell.angle_gamma   90.00
#
_symmetry.space_group_name_H-M   'P 1'
#
loop_
_entity.id
_entity.type
_entity.pdbx_description
1 polymer ?
#
loop_
_entity_poly.entity_id
_entity_poly.type
_entity_poly.pdbx_seq_one_letter_code
_entity_poly.pdbx_strand_id
1 'polypeptide(L)'
;MVKRKRSILFLSLLWLSVSGFISVGAEKEAKLGPVIVIDLGMCWRRQRETSGRGGQEPSRENPERTIFDVKRLIGPQFSDKEVQRDMKFLPYKIINKNGKPYIEVSIRGGKVNAFSPEEISTMVLQKMKETAETFLGKTIKDAVVTVPAYFNDAQRRATKDAGAIAGLNVVCIINEPTAAAISYGLEQKGLEKNILVYDLGGGTFDVSILTIDNGVFEVLATCGDTHLGGGDFDQKIMDYFIKLIKKKHNKDISKDNKALGKLRREAERAKRALSSQHQVRIEIESLFDGTDLSEPLTRARFEEMNMDLFKRTMGPVKKVLEDAKLKKSDFTKWF
;
A
#
# COMPACT_ATOMS: atom_id res chain seq x y z
N MET A 1 -18.28 -31.36 29.33
CA MET A 1 -17.66 -31.45 27.99
C MET A 1 -17.70 -30.08 27.34
N VAL A 2 -16.67 -29.25 27.57
CA VAL A 2 -16.66 -27.82 27.17
C VAL A 2 -16.09 -27.70 25.76
N LYS A 3 -16.94 -27.37 24.77
CA LYS A 3 -16.52 -27.01 23.40
C LYS A 3 -15.72 -25.70 23.45
N ARG A 4 -14.40 -25.78 23.35
CA ARG A 4 -13.51 -24.60 23.21
C ARG A 4 -13.69 -23.99 21.82
N LYS A 5 -14.14 -22.74 21.76
CA LYS A 5 -14.13 -21.88 20.56
C LYS A 5 -12.69 -21.72 20.06
N ARG A 6 -12.45 -22.08 18.79
CA ARG A 6 -11.24 -21.70 18.05
C ARG A 6 -11.35 -20.21 17.73
N SER A 7 -10.37 -19.42 18.15
CA SER A 7 -10.30 -17.99 17.86
C SER A 7 -8.95 -17.71 17.22
N ILE A 8 -8.96 -17.40 15.92
CA ILE A 8 -7.84 -16.71 15.28
C ILE A 8 -7.97 -15.26 15.74
N LEU A 9 -7.02 -14.79 16.54
CA LEU A 9 -7.04 -13.42 17.04
C LEU A 9 -6.50 -12.51 15.93
N PHE A 10 -7.39 -11.88 15.17
CA PHE A 10 -7.02 -10.76 14.30
C PHE A 10 -6.81 -9.52 15.18
N LEU A 11 -5.57 -9.22 15.53
CA LEU A 11 -5.21 -7.94 16.13
C LEU A 11 -5.10 -6.90 15.02
N SER A 12 -6.16 -6.11 14.85
CA SER A 12 -6.10 -4.86 14.08
C SER A 12 -5.25 -3.84 14.85
N LEU A 13 -3.94 -3.85 14.64
CA LEU A 13 -3.09 -2.76 15.07
C LEU A 13 -3.20 -1.64 14.04
N LEU A 14 -4.10 -0.70 14.36
CA LEU A 14 -4.12 0.63 13.78
C LEU A 14 -2.75 1.29 13.98
N TRP A 15 -2.23 1.90 12.91
CA TRP A 15 -1.14 2.90 12.89
C TRP A 15 0.32 2.43 13.12
N LEU A 16 1.09 2.43 12.03
CA LEU A 16 2.36 3.14 11.85
C LEU A 16 2.72 3.12 10.36
N SER A 17 3.63 3.98 9.94
CA SER A 17 3.98 4.38 8.56
C SER A 17 4.63 3.31 7.67
N VAL A 18 4.11 2.08 7.74
CA VAL A 18 4.45 0.95 6.87
C VAL A 18 3.12 0.29 6.50
N SER A 19 2.64 0.53 5.28
CA SER A 19 1.43 -0.11 4.77
C SER A 19 1.73 -1.58 4.45
N GLY A 20 1.64 -2.42 5.47
CA GLY A 20 1.57 -3.88 5.38
C GLY A 20 0.86 -4.41 6.63
N PHE A 21 -0.26 -5.11 6.44
CA PHE A 21 -0.92 -5.85 7.53
C PHE A 21 -0.23 -7.19 7.73
N ILE A 22 0.12 -7.52 8.99
CA ILE A 22 0.59 -8.84 9.39
C ILE A 22 -0.50 -9.49 10.25
N SER A 23 -1.08 -10.59 9.79
CA SER A 23 -1.94 -11.43 10.62
C SER A 23 -1.16 -12.67 11.07
N VAL A 24 -1.17 -12.97 12.37
CA VAL A 24 -0.48 -14.12 12.95
C VAL A 24 -1.53 -15.17 13.36
N GLY A 25 -1.55 -16.29 12.66
CA GLY A 25 -2.32 -17.47 13.06
C GLY A 25 -1.43 -18.44 13.85
N ALA A 26 -1.78 -18.74 15.11
CA ALA A 26 -1.16 -19.83 15.85
C ALA A 26 -2.10 -21.04 15.85
N GLU A 27 -1.87 -22.01 14.98
CA GLU A 27 -2.58 -23.29 15.07
C GLU A 27 -2.00 -24.16 16.19
N LYS A 28 -2.89 -24.66 17.06
CA LYS A 28 -2.60 -25.72 18.04
C LYS A 28 -2.70 -27.09 17.36
N GLU A 29 -1.92 -27.35 16.33
CA GLU A 29 -1.62 -28.73 15.93
C GLU A 29 -0.11 -28.86 15.71
N ALA A 30 0.51 -29.69 16.55
CA ALA A 30 1.93 -29.87 16.63
C ALA A 30 2.49 -30.44 15.32
N LYS A 31 3.20 -29.60 14.55
CA LYS A 31 4.35 -29.94 13.67
C LYS A 31 4.83 -28.77 12.80
N LEU A 32 3.98 -27.77 12.56
CA LEU A 32 4.34 -26.58 11.76
C LEU A 32 4.73 -25.41 12.67
N GLY A 33 5.75 -24.64 12.27
CA GLY A 33 6.16 -23.41 12.97
C GLY A 33 5.12 -22.29 12.83
N PRO A 34 5.39 -21.09 13.40
CA PRO A 34 4.50 -19.95 13.21
C PRO A 34 4.42 -19.58 11.72
N VAL A 35 3.19 -19.43 11.21
CA VAL A 35 2.89 -18.93 9.85
C VAL A 35 2.35 -17.52 9.96
N ILE A 36 2.87 -16.61 9.13
CA ILE A 36 2.36 -15.23 9.05
C ILE A 36 1.66 -14.97 7.72
N VAL A 37 0.64 -14.12 7.72
CA VAL A 37 0.04 -13.57 6.50
C VAL A 37 0.65 -12.18 6.28
N ILE A 38 1.26 -11.97 5.12
CA ILE A 38 1.86 -10.68 4.75
C ILE A 38 1.05 -10.07 3.63
N ASP A 39 0.53 -8.87 3.89
CA ASP A 39 0.04 -7.98 2.84
C ASP A 39 1.19 -7.17 2.23
N LEU A 40 1.57 -7.52 1.01
CA LEU A 40 2.65 -6.83 0.29
C LEU A 40 2.06 -5.60 -0.43
N GLY A 41 1.84 -4.52 0.32
CA GLY A 41 1.34 -3.24 -0.21
C GLY A 41 2.34 -2.49 -1.11
N MET A 42 1.84 -1.54 -1.90
CA MET A 42 2.65 -0.80 -2.89
C MET A 42 3.67 0.17 -2.26
N CYS A 43 3.41 0.70 -1.06
CA CYS A 43 4.26 1.74 -0.48
C CYS A 43 5.18 1.18 0.61
N TRP A 44 6.49 1.22 0.35
CA TRP A 44 7.52 0.98 1.37
C TRP A 44 8.46 2.18 1.47
N ARG A 45 8.82 2.55 2.70
CA ARG A 45 9.80 3.60 2.97
C ARG A 45 10.83 3.07 3.96
N ARG A 46 12.09 2.96 3.52
CA ARG A 46 13.18 2.58 4.43
C ARG A 46 13.47 3.74 5.40
N GLN A 47 12.92 3.70 6.62
CA GLN A 47 13.55 4.39 7.74
C GLN A 47 14.71 3.53 8.24
N ARG A 48 15.91 4.10 8.35
CA ARG A 48 16.95 3.47 9.16
C ARG A 48 16.57 3.67 10.63
N GLU A 49 16.45 2.59 11.38
CA GLU A 49 16.64 2.63 12.83
C GLU A 49 18.10 3.00 13.10
N THR A 50 18.35 4.25 13.50
CA THR A 50 19.60 4.59 14.17
C THR A 50 19.40 4.33 15.65
N SER A 51 19.81 3.14 16.11
CA SER A 51 20.04 2.86 17.52
C SER A 51 21.20 3.74 17.98
N GLY A 52 20.88 4.92 18.52
CA GLY A 52 21.86 5.86 19.04
C GLY A 52 21.15 6.98 19.79
N ARG A 53 21.23 6.97 21.12
CA ARG A 53 20.84 8.10 21.95
C ARG A 53 21.70 9.30 21.54
N GLY A 54 21.08 10.33 20.96
CA GLY A 54 21.68 11.64 20.77
C GLY A 54 21.96 12.03 19.32
N GLY A 55 21.11 12.92 18.79
CA GLY A 55 21.54 13.97 17.85
C GLY A 55 21.56 13.60 16.35
N GLN A 56 20.67 14.25 15.61
CA GLN A 56 20.58 14.37 14.14
C GLN A 56 19.90 13.20 13.41
N GLU A 57 18.60 13.38 13.17
CA GLU A 57 17.90 12.70 12.08
C GLU A 57 18.66 12.94 10.76
N PRO A 58 19.01 11.91 9.99
CA PRO A 58 19.56 12.13 8.66
C PRO A 58 18.45 12.60 7.73
N SER A 59 18.24 13.91 7.74
CA SER A 59 17.45 14.67 6.77
C SER A 59 18.13 14.64 5.40
N ARG A 60 17.88 13.60 4.61
CA ARG A 60 18.05 13.60 3.16
C ARG A 60 17.00 12.69 2.52
N GLU A 61 15.79 13.21 2.36
CA GLU A 61 14.85 12.66 1.38
C GLU A 61 15.47 12.89 0.00
N ASN A 62 16.18 11.89 -0.52
CA ASN A 62 16.60 11.88 -1.91
C ASN A 62 15.52 11.08 -2.67
N PRO A 63 14.66 11.75 -3.46
CA PRO A 63 13.56 11.09 -4.18
C PRO A 63 14.05 9.96 -5.07
N GLU A 64 15.22 10.13 -5.71
CA GLU A 64 15.83 9.13 -6.61
C GLU A 64 16.37 7.88 -5.85
N ARG A 65 16.50 7.96 -4.52
CA ARG A 65 16.95 6.86 -3.67
C ARG A 65 15.85 6.29 -2.78
N THR A 66 14.62 6.77 -2.95
CA THR A 66 13.44 6.28 -2.23
C THR A 66 12.58 5.51 -3.21
N ILE A 67 12.58 4.18 -3.09
CA ILE A 67 11.82 3.29 -3.96
C ILE A 67 10.49 2.97 -3.29
N PHE A 68 9.40 3.12 -4.03
CA PHE A 68 8.02 2.79 -3.64
C PHE A 68 7.30 2.25 -4.90
N ASP A 69 6.06 1.78 -4.80
CA ASP A 69 5.24 1.30 -5.93
C ASP A 69 5.88 0.19 -6.77
N VAL A 70 6.85 -0.55 -6.21
CA VAL A 70 7.57 -1.61 -6.91
C VAL A 70 6.67 -2.76 -7.37
N LYS A 71 5.52 -2.94 -6.69
CA LYS A 71 4.50 -3.94 -7.03
C LYS A 71 3.92 -3.73 -8.43
N ARG A 72 4.01 -2.52 -9.00
CA ARG A 72 3.62 -2.24 -10.39
C ARG A 72 4.56 -2.86 -11.42
N LEU A 73 5.81 -3.10 -11.01
CA LEU A 73 6.89 -3.54 -11.89
C LEU A 73 7.18 -5.04 -11.76
N ILE A 74 6.61 -5.73 -10.77
CA ILE A 74 6.88 -7.14 -10.51
C ILE A 74 6.14 -8.06 -11.49
N GLY A 75 6.87 -8.75 -12.36
CA GLY A 75 6.32 -9.71 -13.34
C GLY A 75 6.23 -9.22 -14.81
N PRO A 76 5.72 -8.00 -15.10
CA PRO A 76 5.67 -7.44 -16.45
C PRO A 76 7.01 -7.35 -17.17
N GLN A 77 6.96 -7.26 -18.50
CA GLN A 77 8.12 -6.95 -19.35
C GLN A 77 8.36 -5.44 -19.38
N PHE A 78 9.61 -5.03 -19.61
CA PHE A 78 9.98 -3.62 -19.72
C PHE A 78 9.19 -2.92 -20.82
N SER A 79 8.89 -3.62 -21.93
CA SER A 79 8.14 -3.08 -23.07
C SER A 79 6.63 -2.93 -22.83
N ASP A 80 6.10 -3.44 -21.71
CA ASP A 80 4.66 -3.40 -21.46
C ASP A 80 4.17 -1.96 -21.31
N LYS A 81 3.00 -1.67 -21.88
CA LYS A 81 2.44 -0.31 -21.94
C LYS A 81 2.27 0.32 -20.55
N GLU A 82 1.95 -0.50 -19.54
CA GLU A 82 1.80 -0.07 -18.15
C GLU A 82 3.15 0.33 -17.55
N VAL A 83 4.20 -0.49 -17.73
CA VAL A 83 5.56 -0.17 -17.29
C VAL A 83 6.05 1.12 -17.95
N GLN A 84 5.87 1.27 -19.27
CA GLN A 84 6.25 2.48 -20.00
C GLN A 84 5.48 3.72 -19.55
N ARG A 85 4.24 3.55 -19.05
CA ARG A 85 3.45 4.63 -18.45
C ARG A 85 4.01 4.98 -17.09
N ASP A 86 4.20 4.00 -16.21
CA ASP A 86 4.69 4.17 -14.84
C ASP A 86 6.06 4.85 -14.78
N MET A 87 6.95 4.51 -15.73
CA MET A 87 8.25 5.15 -15.89
C MET A 87 8.20 6.69 -16.03
N LYS A 88 7.07 7.25 -16.48
CA LYS A 88 6.90 8.70 -16.62
C LYS A 88 6.52 9.38 -15.30
N PHE A 89 6.02 8.62 -14.34
CA PHE A 89 5.50 9.12 -13.06
C PHE A 89 6.39 8.77 -11.87
N LEU A 90 7.16 7.69 -11.96
CA LEU A 90 8.04 7.25 -10.89
C LEU A 90 9.31 8.12 -10.84
N PRO A 91 9.74 8.57 -9.64
CA PRO A 91 10.86 9.52 -9.48
C PRO A 91 12.24 8.86 -9.51
N TYR A 92 12.31 7.55 -9.78
CA TYR A 92 13.54 6.78 -9.85
C TYR A 92 13.68 6.15 -11.24
N LYS A 93 14.94 5.91 -11.64
CA LYS A 93 15.24 5.43 -12.98
C LYS A 93 14.93 3.93 -13.12
N ILE A 94 14.17 3.59 -14.14
CA ILE A 94 13.89 2.21 -14.53
C ILE A 94 14.64 1.91 -15.83
N ILE A 95 15.43 0.84 -15.84
CA ILE A 95 16.23 0.41 -16.98
C ILE A 95 15.77 -0.95 -17.48
N ASN A 96 16.02 -1.22 -18.76
CA ASN A 96 15.81 -2.53 -19.35
C ASN A 96 17.03 -3.40 -19.09
N LYS A 97 16.83 -4.56 -18.47
CA LYS A 97 17.85 -5.61 -18.38
C LYS A 97 17.24 -6.92 -18.84
N ASN A 98 17.69 -7.39 -20.00
CA ASN A 98 17.21 -8.63 -20.62
C ASN A 98 15.68 -8.69 -20.80
N GLY A 99 15.07 -7.57 -21.21
CA GLY A 99 13.63 -7.47 -21.42
C GLY A 99 12.82 -7.14 -20.16
N LYS A 100 13.42 -7.19 -18.97
CA LYS A 100 12.74 -6.94 -17.69
C LYS A 100 13.04 -5.54 -17.14
N PRO A 101 12.10 -4.92 -16.40
CA PRO A 101 12.35 -3.66 -15.71
C PRO A 101 13.25 -3.89 -14.50
N TYR A 102 14.28 -3.05 -14.36
CA TYR A 102 15.17 -2.97 -13.20
C TYR A 102 15.20 -1.54 -12.68
N ILE A 103 15.28 -1.38 -11.37
CA ILE A 103 15.33 -0.08 -10.69
C ILE A 103 16.79 0.26 -10.44
N GLU A 104 17.27 1.33 -11.09
CA GLU A 104 18.63 1.82 -10.94
C GLU A 104 18.70 2.81 -9.77
N VAL A 105 19.56 2.51 -8.80
CA VAL A 105 19.71 3.31 -7.57
C VAL A 105 21.17 3.66 -7.37
N SER A 106 21.45 4.95 -7.25
CA SER A 106 22.77 5.42 -6.83
C SER A 106 22.93 5.23 -5.32
N ILE A 107 23.84 4.35 -4.91
CA ILE A 107 24.18 4.13 -3.50
C ILE A 107 25.36 5.03 -3.09
N ARG A 108 25.69 5.04 -1.79
CA ARG A 108 26.82 5.85 -1.27
C ARG A 108 28.12 5.46 -1.96
N GLY A 109 28.96 6.46 -2.27
CA GLY A 109 30.24 6.26 -2.96
C GLY A 109 30.14 6.27 -4.49
N GLY A 110 29.03 6.74 -5.07
CA GLY A 110 28.86 6.88 -6.52
C GLY A 110 28.60 5.57 -7.26
N LYS A 111 28.56 4.44 -6.56
CA LYS A 111 28.18 3.14 -7.14
C LYS A 111 26.72 3.16 -7.55
N VAL A 112 26.44 2.65 -8.74
CA VAL A 112 25.11 2.49 -9.30
C VAL A 112 24.78 1.01 -9.28
N ASN A 113 23.73 0.64 -8.55
CA ASN A 113 23.23 -0.72 -8.51
C ASN A 113 21.88 -0.77 -9.23
N ALA A 114 21.60 -1.89 -9.90
CA ALA A 114 20.31 -2.16 -10.51
C ALA A 114 19.66 -3.33 -9.79
N PHE A 115 18.48 -3.11 -9.24
CA PHE A 115 17.71 -4.11 -8.51
C PHE A 115 16.48 -4.53 -9.31
N SER A 116 16.17 -5.82 -9.32
CA SER A 116 14.91 -6.29 -9.86
C SER A 116 13.75 -5.91 -8.92
N PRO A 117 12.51 -5.81 -9.42
CA PRO A 117 11.32 -5.60 -8.58
C PRO A 117 11.17 -6.68 -7.49
N GLU A 118 11.55 -7.92 -7.80
CA GLU A 118 11.56 -9.04 -6.85
C GLU A 118 12.60 -8.83 -5.75
N GLU A 119 13.80 -8.32 -6.06
CA GLU A 119 14.84 -8.03 -5.04
C GLU A 119 14.38 -6.91 -4.10
N ILE A 120 13.72 -5.86 -4.60
CA ILE A 120 13.16 -4.82 -3.73
C ILE A 120 12.01 -5.38 -2.89
N SER A 121 11.12 -6.17 -3.49
CA SER A 121 10.01 -6.83 -2.77
C SER A 121 10.54 -7.78 -1.68
N THR A 122 11.66 -8.46 -1.94
CA THR A 122 12.39 -9.28 -0.97
C THR A 122 12.79 -8.47 0.26
N MET A 123 13.33 -7.26 0.08
CA MET A 123 13.73 -6.39 1.19
C MET A 123 12.53 -5.99 2.06
N VAL A 124 11.36 -5.78 1.44
CA VAL A 124 10.11 -5.51 2.17
C VAL A 124 9.68 -6.74 2.96
N LEU A 125 9.66 -7.91 2.34
CA LEU A 125 9.30 -9.18 2.98
C LEU A 125 10.25 -9.53 4.13
N GLN A 126 11.55 -9.29 3.98
CA GLN A 126 12.54 -9.45 5.04
C GLN A 126 12.23 -8.53 6.23
N LYS A 127 11.91 -7.25 5.99
CA LYS A 127 11.55 -6.35 7.09
C LYS A 127 10.27 -6.80 7.79
N MET A 128 9.26 -7.28 7.05
CA MET A 128 8.02 -7.80 7.63
C MET A 128 8.27 -9.05 8.48
N LYS A 129 9.11 -9.96 7.99
CA LYS A 129 9.59 -11.13 8.73
C LYS A 129 10.29 -10.70 10.02
N GLU A 130 11.29 -9.83 9.95
CA GLU A 130 12.04 -9.33 11.13
C GLU A 130 11.11 -8.71 12.18
N THR A 131 10.13 -7.91 11.75
CA THR A 131 9.13 -7.30 12.64
C THR A 131 8.29 -8.37 13.33
N ALA A 132 7.81 -9.37 12.60
CA ALA A 132 7.03 -10.45 13.17
C ALA A 132 7.87 -11.35 14.10
N GLU A 133 9.13 -11.66 13.74
CA GLU A 133 10.05 -12.44 14.57
C GLU A 133 10.37 -11.72 15.89
N THR A 134 10.59 -10.40 15.82
CA THR A 134 10.80 -9.54 17.00
C THR A 134 9.58 -9.56 17.93
N PHE A 135 8.38 -9.47 17.36
CA PHE A 135 7.14 -9.49 18.13
C PHE A 135 6.87 -10.86 18.78
N LEU A 136 7.12 -11.96 18.05
CA LEU A 136 6.82 -13.33 18.51
C LEU A 136 7.96 -13.97 19.31
N GLY A 137 9.17 -13.43 19.25
CA GLY A 137 10.37 -14.02 19.84
C GLY A 137 10.74 -15.38 19.22
N LYS A 138 10.37 -15.62 17.97
CA LYS A 138 10.56 -16.90 17.26
C LYS A 138 10.95 -16.66 15.82
N THR A 139 11.75 -17.57 15.25
CA THR A 139 12.03 -17.59 13.82
C THR A 139 10.78 -17.98 13.02
N ILE A 140 10.54 -17.25 11.94
CA ILE A 140 9.42 -17.48 11.02
C ILE A 140 9.98 -18.05 9.72
N LYS A 141 9.44 -19.19 9.30
CA LYS A 141 9.85 -19.87 8.07
C LYS A 141 8.77 -19.88 7.02
N ASP A 142 7.51 -19.89 7.42
CA ASP A 142 6.36 -20.09 6.54
C ASP A 142 5.53 -18.81 6.49
N ALA A 143 5.06 -18.46 5.29
CA ALA A 143 4.19 -17.30 5.10
C ALA A 143 3.10 -17.56 4.05
N VAL A 144 1.98 -16.87 4.21
CA VAL A 144 0.99 -16.63 3.17
C VAL A 144 1.17 -15.19 2.70
N VAL A 145 1.19 -14.95 1.39
CA VAL A 145 1.36 -13.60 0.84
C VAL A 145 0.13 -13.25 0.02
N THR A 146 -0.42 -12.04 0.21
CA THR A 146 -1.55 -11.56 -0.58
C THR A 146 -1.09 -10.90 -1.88
N VAL A 147 -1.91 -11.00 -2.92
CA VAL A 147 -1.72 -10.30 -4.20
C VAL A 147 -3.06 -9.81 -4.75
N PRO A 148 -3.08 -8.82 -5.67
CA PRO A 148 -4.30 -8.39 -6.32
C PRO A 148 -4.97 -9.54 -7.07
N ALA A 149 -6.31 -9.56 -7.11
CA ALA A 149 -7.03 -10.65 -7.78
C ALA A 149 -6.69 -10.78 -9.27
N TYR A 150 -6.36 -9.67 -9.94
CA TYR A 150 -5.98 -9.62 -11.35
C TYR A 150 -4.51 -10.00 -11.63
N PHE A 151 -3.70 -10.33 -10.61
CA PHE A 151 -2.33 -10.80 -10.83
C PHE A 151 -2.31 -12.09 -11.64
N ASN A 152 -1.55 -12.08 -12.74
CA ASN A 152 -1.33 -13.25 -13.59
C ASN A 152 -0.29 -14.21 -12.98
N ASP A 153 -0.11 -15.38 -13.61
CA ASP A 153 0.81 -16.43 -13.14
C ASP A 153 2.27 -15.96 -13.03
N ALA A 154 2.72 -15.09 -13.92
CA ALA A 154 4.09 -14.56 -13.90
C ALA A 154 4.30 -13.66 -12.68
N GLN A 155 3.34 -12.78 -12.39
CA GLN A 155 3.38 -11.89 -11.23
C GLN A 155 3.30 -12.68 -9.91
N ARG A 156 2.40 -13.68 -9.83
CA ARG A 156 2.29 -14.58 -8.66
C ARG A 156 3.57 -15.35 -8.40
N ARG A 157 4.20 -15.87 -9.46
CA ARG A 157 5.49 -16.55 -9.37
C ARG A 157 6.59 -15.61 -8.89
N ALA A 158 6.66 -14.40 -9.44
CA ALA A 158 7.64 -13.40 -9.03
C ALA A 158 7.48 -13.00 -7.54
N THR A 159 6.24 -12.89 -7.03
CA THR A 159 5.98 -12.68 -5.59
C THR A 159 6.44 -13.87 -4.74
N LYS A 160 6.20 -15.10 -5.20
CA LYS A 160 6.67 -16.32 -4.51
C LYS A 160 8.20 -16.39 -4.48
N ASP A 161 8.85 -16.05 -5.58
CA ASP A 161 10.31 -16.00 -5.70
C ASP A 161 10.91 -14.96 -4.75
N ALA A 162 10.30 -13.76 -4.66
CA ALA A 162 10.69 -12.74 -3.69
C ALA A 162 10.59 -13.24 -2.23
N GLY A 163 9.55 -14.02 -1.91
CA GLY A 163 9.42 -14.68 -0.61
C GLY A 163 10.51 -15.71 -0.35
N ALA A 164 10.84 -16.54 -1.34
CA ALA A 164 11.91 -17.53 -1.23
C ALA A 164 13.27 -16.87 -0.96
N ILE A 165 13.60 -15.79 -1.68
CA ILE A 165 14.84 -15.01 -1.48
C ILE A 165 14.83 -14.34 -0.10
N ALA A 166 13.65 -13.95 0.42
CA ALA A 166 13.50 -13.40 1.77
C ALA A 166 13.68 -14.43 2.88
N GLY A 167 13.91 -15.72 2.54
CA GLY A 167 13.98 -16.81 3.50
C GLY A 167 12.62 -17.15 4.10
N LEU A 168 11.55 -17.00 3.31
CA LEU A 168 10.20 -17.44 3.61
C LEU A 168 9.77 -18.52 2.62
N ASN A 169 9.26 -19.63 3.14
CA ASN A 169 8.48 -20.58 2.38
C ASN A 169 7.07 -20.00 2.20
N VAL A 170 6.79 -19.49 1.01
CA VAL A 170 5.44 -18.98 0.67
C VAL A 170 4.53 -20.17 0.41
N VAL A 171 3.81 -20.57 1.45
CA VAL A 171 2.91 -21.74 1.47
C VAL A 171 1.75 -21.53 0.50
N CYS A 172 1.21 -20.32 0.47
CA CYS A 172 0.07 -19.97 -0.35
C CYS A 172 0.16 -18.51 -0.80
N ILE A 173 -0.29 -18.25 -2.03
CA ILE A 173 -0.62 -16.91 -2.51
C ILE A 173 -2.14 -16.79 -2.49
N ILE A 174 -2.67 -15.81 -1.77
CA ILE A 174 -4.11 -15.57 -1.70
C ILE A 174 -4.45 -14.22 -2.33
N ASN A 175 -5.67 -14.08 -2.84
CA ASN A 175 -6.12 -12.79 -3.36
C ASN A 175 -6.40 -11.83 -2.19
N GLU A 176 -5.97 -10.58 -2.30
CA GLU A 176 -6.29 -9.49 -1.37
C GLU A 176 -7.78 -9.40 -1.03
N PRO A 177 -8.73 -9.35 -2.00
CA PRO A 177 -10.15 -9.29 -1.66
C PRO A 177 -10.65 -10.54 -0.93
N THR A 178 -10.06 -11.71 -1.19
CA THR A 178 -10.37 -12.93 -0.45
C THR A 178 -9.82 -12.88 0.97
N ALA A 179 -8.60 -12.36 1.16
CA ALA A 179 -7.99 -12.16 2.47
C ALA A 179 -8.82 -11.19 3.33
N ALA A 180 -9.29 -10.09 2.72
CA ALA A 180 -10.20 -9.15 3.35
C ALA A 180 -11.49 -9.86 3.80
N ALA A 181 -12.15 -10.59 2.89
CA ALA A 181 -13.38 -11.32 3.21
C ALA A 181 -13.22 -12.36 4.33
N ILE A 182 -12.09 -13.09 4.36
CA ILE A 182 -11.73 -14.01 5.44
C ILE A 182 -11.58 -13.26 6.76
N SER A 183 -10.89 -12.12 6.79
CA SER A 183 -10.65 -11.35 8.01
C SER A 183 -11.92 -10.81 8.67
N TYR A 184 -12.95 -10.52 7.87
CA TYR A 184 -14.28 -10.15 8.36
C TYR A 184 -15.10 -11.35 8.89
N GLY A 185 -14.55 -12.57 8.85
CA GLY A 185 -15.23 -13.77 9.32
C GLY A 185 -16.41 -14.18 8.45
N LEU A 186 -16.37 -13.86 7.15
CA LEU A 186 -17.44 -14.19 6.21
C LEU A 186 -17.42 -15.67 5.78
N GLU A 187 -16.40 -16.43 6.18
CA GLU A 187 -16.26 -17.88 5.99
C GLU A 187 -17.32 -18.74 6.71
N GLN A 188 -18.23 -18.12 7.48
CA GLN A 188 -19.26 -18.84 8.22
C GLN A 188 -20.17 -19.63 7.28
N LYS A 189 -20.25 -20.94 7.53
CA LYS A 189 -21.18 -21.86 6.84
C LYS A 189 -22.61 -21.33 6.91
N GLY A 190 -23.26 -21.23 5.76
CA GLY A 190 -24.61 -20.69 5.62
C GLY A 190 -24.96 -20.42 4.17
N LEU A 191 -25.99 -19.61 3.96
CA LEU A 191 -26.46 -19.19 2.63
C LEU A 191 -25.34 -18.53 1.82
N GLU A 192 -25.41 -18.71 0.51
CA GLU A 192 -24.58 -18.00 -0.48
C GLU A 192 -24.65 -16.49 -0.24
N LYS A 193 -23.50 -15.81 -0.29
CA LYS A 193 -23.41 -14.36 -0.11
C LYS A 193 -22.55 -13.73 -1.17
N ASN A 194 -23.06 -12.65 -1.74
CA ASN A 194 -22.28 -11.74 -2.56
C ASN A 194 -21.63 -10.67 -1.67
N ILE A 195 -20.32 -10.51 -1.86
CA ILE A 195 -19.45 -9.60 -1.12
C ILE A 195 -18.83 -8.66 -2.14
N LEU A 196 -19.00 -7.35 -1.95
CA LEU A 196 -18.21 -6.36 -2.67
C LEU A 196 -17.11 -5.87 -1.74
N VAL A 197 -15.87 -5.98 -2.22
CA VAL A 197 -14.67 -5.43 -1.58
C VAL A 197 -14.29 -4.16 -2.30
N TYR A 198 -14.29 -3.04 -1.57
CA TYR A 198 -13.83 -1.73 -2.04
C TYR A 198 -12.47 -1.43 -1.40
N ASP A 199 -11.38 -1.60 -2.16
CA ASP A 199 -10.01 -1.39 -1.68
C ASP A 199 -9.42 -0.11 -2.28
N LEU A 200 -9.38 0.97 -1.51
CA LEU A 200 -8.76 2.25 -1.89
C LEU A 200 -7.45 2.43 -1.11
N GLY A 201 -6.37 1.93 -1.71
CA GLY A 201 -5.04 1.93 -1.13
C GLY A 201 -4.28 3.25 -1.30
N GLY A 202 -2.96 3.18 -1.08
CA GLY A 202 -2.06 4.33 -1.21
C GLY A 202 -1.84 4.81 -2.65
N GLY A 203 -1.88 3.91 -3.63
CA GLY A 203 -1.64 4.21 -5.03
C GLY A 203 -2.55 3.50 -6.03
N THR A 204 -3.35 2.52 -5.58
CA THR A 204 -4.33 1.82 -6.41
C THR A 204 -5.69 1.83 -5.76
N PHE A 205 -6.70 1.71 -6.62
CA PHE A 205 -8.07 1.50 -6.25
C PHE A 205 -8.57 0.24 -6.94
N ASP A 206 -8.97 -0.75 -6.16
CA ASP A 206 -9.40 -2.05 -6.63
C ASP A 206 -10.79 -2.38 -6.07
N VAL A 207 -11.67 -2.86 -6.94
CA VAL A 207 -13.01 -3.31 -6.57
C VAL A 207 -13.17 -4.74 -7.03
N SER A 208 -13.58 -5.62 -6.13
CA SER A 208 -13.86 -7.01 -6.46
C SER A 208 -15.22 -7.42 -5.91
N ILE A 209 -15.95 -8.20 -6.70
CA ILE A 209 -17.12 -8.91 -6.22
C ILE A 209 -16.74 -10.38 -6.05
N LEU A 210 -17.02 -10.92 -4.87
CA LEU A 210 -16.84 -12.33 -4.54
C LEU A 210 -18.19 -12.92 -4.19
N THR A 211 -18.40 -14.18 -4.57
CA THR A 211 -19.41 -15.02 -3.92
C THR A 211 -18.71 -15.97 -2.95
N ILE A 212 -19.40 -16.28 -1.85
CA ILE A 212 -19.01 -17.36 -0.97
C ILE A 212 -20.13 -18.40 -0.93
N ASP A 213 -19.79 -19.63 -1.29
CA ASP A 213 -20.67 -20.78 -1.12
C ASP A 213 -19.93 -21.87 -0.32
N ASN A 214 -20.55 -22.31 0.78
CA ASN A 214 -20.01 -23.37 1.65
C ASN A 214 -18.55 -23.19 2.11
N GLY A 215 -18.10 -21.93 2.25
CA GLY A 215 -16.73 -21.60 2.67
C GLY A 215 -15.72 -21.49 1.52
N VAL A 216 -16.16 -21.67 0.27
CA VAL A 216 -15.35 -21.48 -0.93
C VAL A 216 -15.61 -20.08 -1.49
N PHE A 217 -14.54 -19.28 -1.62
CA PHE A 217 -14.61 -17.96 -2.24
C PHE A 217 -14.35 -18.06 -3.73
N GLU A 218 -15.22 -17.46 -4.53
CA GLU A 218 -15.04 -17.29 -5.97
C GLU A 218 -15.10 -15.79 -6.30
N VAL A 219 -14.14 -15.32 -7.10
CA VAL A 219 -14.12 -13.94 -7.59
C VAL A 219 -14.97 -13.87 -8.85
N LEU A 220 -16.08 -13.15 -8.81
CA LEU A 220 -17.01 -13.00 -9.93
C LEU A 220 -16.55 -11.93 -10.92
N ALA A 221 -16.06 -10.80 -10.39
CA ALA A 221 -15.58 -9.68 -11.19
C ALA A 221 -14.54 -8.86 -10.43
N THR A 222 -13.61 -8.26 -11.17
CA THR A 222 -12.61 -7.33 -10.64
C THR A 222 -12.42 -6.17 -11.60
N CYS A 223 -12.39 -4.95 -11.07
CA CYS A 223 -12.03 -3.75 -11.81
C CYS A 223 -11.31 -2.80 -10.86
N GLY A 224 -10.78 -1.69 -11.39
CA GLY A 224 -10.06 -0.74 -10.57
C GLY A 224 -9.48 0.39 -11.40
N ASP A 225 -8.73 1.24 -10.72
CA ASP A 225 -7.86 2.25 -11.29
C ASP A 225 -6.48 2.07 -10.67
N THR A 226 -5.54 1.61 -11.50
CA THR A 226 -4.17 1.39 -11.04
C THR A 226 -3.45 2.70 -10.76
N HIS A 227 -3.97 3.88 -11.12
CA HIS A 227 -3.33 5.18 -10.89
C HIS A 227 -4.22 6.11 -10.05
N LEU A 228 -4.86 5.55 -9.03
CA LEU A 228 -5.70 6.29 -8.10
C LEU A 228 -5.53 5.75 -6.68
N GLY A 229 -5.09 6.60 -5.75
CA GLY A 229 -5.02 6.24 -4.34
C GLY A 229 -4.80 7.42 -3.41
N GLY A 230 -4.47 7.10 -2.15
CA GLY A 230 -4.23 8.08 -1.10
C GLY A 230 -3.13 9.10 -1.40
N GLY A 231 -2.14 8.76 -2.22
CA GLY A 231 -1.07 9.65 -2.64
C GLY A 231 -1.53 10.76 -3.60
N ASP A 232 -2.55 10.50 -4.41
CA ASP A 232 -3.16 11.53 -5.28
C ASP A 232 -3.89 12.58 -4.45
N PHE A 233 -4.52 12.16 -3.36
CA PHE A 233 -5.15 13.07 -2.41
C PHE A 233 -4.13 13.95 -1.70
N ASP A 234 -2.98 13.38 -1.33
CA ASP A 234 -1.86 14.14 -0.77
C ASP A 234 -1.35 15.18 -1.77
N GLN A 235 -1.25 14.79 -3.06
CA GLN A 235 -0.81 15.71 -4.11
C GLN A 235 -1.79 16.88 -4.31
N LYS A 236 -3.12 16.65 -4.24
CA LYS A 236 -4.12 17.74 -4.30
C LYS A 236 -3.97 18.71 -3.13
N ILE A 237 -3.70 18.21 -1.92
CA ILE A 237 -3.38 19.05 -0.75
C ILE A 237 -2.11 19.86 -1.00
N MET A 238 -1.03 19.22 -1.48
CA MET A 238 0.22 19.90 -1.81
C MET A 238 0.02 21.02 -2.83
N ASP A 239 -0.68 20.75 -3.93
CA ASP A 239 -0.95 21.73 -4.99
C ASP A 239 -1.73 22.94 -4.47
N TYR A 240 -2.70 22.70 -3.56
CA TYR A 240 -3.44 23.76 -2.88
C TYR A 240 -2.51 24.65 -2.04
N PHE A 241 -1.63 24.06 -1.23
CA PHE A 241 -0.71 24.81 -0.37
C PHE A 241 0.40 25.50 -1.15
N ILE A 242 0.93 24.91 -2.22
CA ILE A 242 1.91 25.55 -3.12
C ILE A 242 1.30 26.84 -3.71
N LYS A 243 0.05 26.77 -4.18
CA LYS A 243 -0.67 27.95 -4.69
C LYS A 243 -0.92 28.99 -3.60
N LEU A 244 -1.29 28.56 -2.39
CA LEU A 244 -1.51 29.45 -1.25
C LEU A 244 -0.23 30.19 -0.85
N ILE A 245 0.89 29.48 -0.76
CA ILE A 245 2.21 30.04 -0.43
C ILE A 245 2.63 31.05 -1.50
N LYS A 246 2.47 30.70 -2.78
CA LYS A 246 2.76 31.62 -3.90
C LYS A 246 1.92 32.90 -3.81
N LYS A 247 0.65 32.78 -3.42
CA LYS A 247 -0.24 33.93 -3.24
C LYS A 247 0.12 34.80 -2.02
N LYS A 248 0.45 34.19 -0.88
CA LYS A 248 0.70 34.91 0.39
C LYS A 248 2.12 35.47 0.50
N HIS A 249 3.11 34.72 0.03
CA HIS A 249 4.53 35.03 0.22
C HIS A 249 5.27 35.36 -1.08
N ASN A 250 4.57 35.36 -2.22
CA ASN A 250 5.16 35.58 -3.55
C ASN A 250 6.35 34.65 -3.86
N LYS A 251 6.36 33.45 -3.27
CA LYS A 251 7.41 32.44 -3.42
C LYS A 251 6.85 31.17 -4.02
N ASP A 252 7.51 30.66 -5.05
CA ASP A 252 7.18 29.37 -5.66
C ASP A 252 8.11 28.28 -5.11
N ILE A 253 7.56 27.37 -4.30
CA ILE A 253 8.31 26.25 -3.70
C ILE A 253 8.31 24.99 -4.57
N SER A 254 7.68 25.01 -5.75
CA SER A 254 7.54 23.83 -6.63
C SER A 254 8.86 23.24 -7.14
N LYS A 255 9.96 24.00 -7.03
CA LYS A 255 11.32 23.56 -7.40
C LYS A 255 12.20 23.22 -6.20
N ASP A 256 11.71 23.40 -4.98
CA ASP A 256 12.46 23.08 -3.76
C ASP A 256 12.07 21.70 -3.23
N ASN A 257 12.87 20.70 -3.58
CA ASN A 257 12.65 19.31 -3.15
C ASN A 257 12.61 19.14 -1.62
N LYS A 258 13.33 19.98 -0.86
CA LYS A 258 13.34 19.90 0.60
C LYS A 258 12.03 20.44 1.17
N ALA A 259 11.56 21.59 0.67
CA ALA A 259 10.28 22.16 1.05
C ALA A 259 9.11 21.24 0.67
N LEU A 260 9.13 20.68 -0.54
CA LEU A 260 8.12 19.73 -1.01
C LEU A 260 8.09 18.44 -0.18
N GLY A 261 9.25 17.94 0.22
CA GLY A 261 9.36 16.78 1.12
C GLY A 261 8.71 17.02 2.48
N LYS A 262 8.97 18.19 3.10
CA LYS A 262 8.31 18.62 4.33
C LYS A 262 6.79 18.73 4.15
N LEU A 263 6.35 19.40 3.08
CA LEU A 263 4.93 19.61 2.81
C LEU A 263 4.19 18.29 2.56
N ARG A 264 4.79 17.34 1.85
CA ARG A 264 4.20 16.02 1.60
C ARG A 264 3.91 15.26 2.89
N ARG A 265 4.85 15.26 3.84
CA ARG A 265 4.67 14.58 5.14
C ARG A 265 3.52 15.18 5.94
N GLU A 266 3.45 16.51 6.03
CA GLU A 266 2.35 17.15 6.75
C GLU A 266 1.02 17.08 6.00
N ALA A 267 1.02 17.03 4.66
CA ALA A 267 -0.19 16.78 3.87
C ALA A 267 -0.78 15.39 4.18
N GLU A 268 0.05 14.35 4.20
CA GLU A 268 -0.38 12.99 4.56
C GLU A 268 -0.92 12.94 6.00
N ARG A 269 -0.22 13.58 6.95
CA ARG A 269 -0.67 13.68 8.35
C ARG A 269 -2.01 14.40 8.45
N ALA A 270 -2.17 15.54 7.77
CA ALA A 270 -3.38 16.33 7.77
C ALA A 270 -4.56 15.53 7.17
N LYS A 271 -4.36 14.85 6.04
CA LYS A 271 -5.34 13.94 5.43
C LYS A 271 -5.82 12.90 6.43
N ARG A 272 -4.88 12.21 7.11
CA ARG A 272 -5.21 11.18 8.12
C ARG A 272 -6.03 11.75 9.28
N ALA A 273 -5.66 12.93 9.79
CA ALA A 273 -6.36 13.56 10.90
C ALA A 273 -7.76 14.07 10.49
N LEU A 274 -7.95 14.52 9.26
CA LEU A 274 -9.25 14.92 8.74
C LEU A 274 -10.27 13.78 8.63
N SER A 275 -9.83 12.51 8.67
CA SER A 275 -10.74 11.36 8.75
C SER A 275 -11.58 11.33 10.03
N SER A 276 -11.10 11.92 11.13
CA SER A 276 -11.83 12.02 12.40
C SER A 276 -12.13 13.45 12.83
N GLN A 277 -11.41 14.45 12.31
CA GLN A 277 -11.56 15.87 12.65
C GLN A 277 -12.16 16.68 11.50
N HIS A 278 -12.86 17.77 11.81
CA HIS A 278 -13.42 18.68 10.79
C HIS A 278 -12.41 19.71 10.27
N GLN A 279 -11.35 19.97 11.03
CA GLN A 279 -10.29 20.91 10.69
C GLN A 279 -9.00 20.49 11.37
N VAL A 280 -7.88 20.70 10.68
CA VAL A 280 -6.52 20.50 11.17
C VAL A 280 -5.68 21.71 10.76
N ARG A 281 -4.51 21.87 11.36
CA ARG A 281 -3.54 22.91 10.96
C ARG A 281 -2.29 22.24 10.40
N ILE A 282 -1.86 22.69 9.23
CA ILE A 282 -0.58 22.29 8.65
C ILE A 282 0.47 23.24 9.19
N GLU A 283 1.40 22.70 9.98
CA GLU A 283 2.48 23.45 10.62
C GLU A 283 3.83 22.90 10.18
N ILE A 284 4.65 23.74 9.57
CA ILE A 284 5.98 23.37 9.08
C ILE A 284 6.98 24.45 9.43
N GLU A 285 7.93 24.13 10.29
CA GLU A 285 9.05 25.00 10.62
C GLU A 285 10.03 25.10 9.44
N SER A 286 10.50 26.33 9.17
CA SER A 286 11.50 26.67 8.17
C SER A 286 11.20 25.99 6.83
N LEU A 287 9.99 26.18 6.31
CA LEU A 287 9.55 25.57 5.05
C LEU A 287 10.40 26.05 3.88
N PHE A 288 10.59 27.36 3.74
CA PHE A 288 11.46 27.99 2.74
C PHE A 288 12.09 29.26 3.33
N ASP A 289 13.36 29.55 3.02
CA ASP A 289 14.05 30.79 3.41
C ASP A 289 13.89 31.18 4.90
N GLY A 290 13.83 30.20 5.82
CA GLY A 290 13.62 30.44 7.25
C GLY A 290 12.17 30.78 7.65
N THR A 291 11.23 30.77 6.71
CA THR A 291 9.81 31.06 6.92
C THR A 291 9.04 29.81 7.34
N ASP A 292 8.27 29.93 8.41
CA ASP A 292 7.37 28.87 8.88
C ASP A 292 6.03 28.92 8.11
N LEU A 293 5.39 27.76 7.95
CA LEU A 293 4.01 27.64 7.47
C LEU A 293 3.11 27.27 8.64
N SER A 294 2.00 27.97 8.82
CA SER A 294 0.95 27.61 9.78
C SER A 294 -0.40 27.99 9.18
N GLU A 295 -1.11 27.01 8.62
CA GLU A 295 -2.34 27.26 7.86
C GLU A 295 -3.41 26.20 8.15
N PRO A 296 -4.68 26.60 8.32
CA PRO A 296 -5.76 25.65 8.54
C PRO A 296 -6.15 24.92 7.26
N LEU A 297 -6.53 23.65 7.39
CA LEU A 297 -7.19 22.85 6.35
C LEU A 297 -8.47 22.24 6.93
N THR A 298 -9.61 22.50 6.29
CA THR A 298 -10.91 21.92 6.69
C THR A 298 -11.22 20.67 5.88
N ARG A 299 -12.02 19.77 6.46
CA ARG A 299 -12.52 18.57 5.76
C ARG A 299 -13.30 18.94 4.50
N ALA A 300 -14.15 19.95 4.57
CA ALA A 300 -14.92 20.43 3.42
C ALA A 300 -14.01 20.87 2.26
N ARG A 301 -12.91 21.58 2.54
CA ARG A 301 -11.96 21.99 1.51
C ARG A 301 -11.19 20.82 0.92
N PHE A 302 -10.83 19.84 1.76
CA PHE A 302 -10.23 18.58 1.33
C PHE A 302 -11.17 17.77 0.42
N GLU A 303 -12.45 17.68 0.76
CA GLU A 303 -13.45 16.98 -0.05
C GLU A 303 -13.69 17.70 -1.38
N GLU A 304 -13.79 19.02 -1.36
CA GLU A 304 -13.96 19.84 -2.57
C GLU A 304 -12.84 19.62 -3.58
N MET A 305 -11.57 19.66 -3.14
CA MET A 305 -10.41 19.53 -4.03
C MET A 305 -10.20 18.11 -4.59
N ASN A 306 -10.79 17.10 -3.95
CA ASN A 306 -10.68 15.69 -4.32
C ASN A 306 -11.96 15.12 -4.94
N MET A 307 -13.01 15.93 -5.10
CA MET A 307 -14.34 15.46 -5.54
C MET A 307 -14.29 14.77 -6.91
N ASP A 308 -13.42 15.21 -7.82
CA ASP A 308 -13.18 14.53 -9.10
C ASP A 308 -12.63 13.12 -8.92
N LEU A 309 -11.66 12.95 -8.01
CA LEU A 309 -11.03 11.67 -7.70
C LEU A 309 -11.99 10.74 -6.97
N PHE A 310 -12.80 11.25 -6.03
CA PHE A 310 -13.82 10.46 -5.34
C PHE A 310 -14.90 9.97 -6.30
N LYS A 311 -15.33 10.80 -7.26
CA LYS A 311 -16.32 10.37 -8.26
C LYS A 311 -15.77 9.32 -9.22
N ARG A 312 -14.46 9.35 -9.53
CA ARG A 312 -13.81 8.36 -10.40
C ARG A 312 -13.93 6.93 -9.85
N THR A 313 -13.98 6.74 -8.53
CA THR A 313 -14.09 5.40 -7.93
C THR A 313 -15.41 4.71 -8.23
N MET A 314 -16.46 5.47 -8.54
CA MET A 314 -17.79 4.90 -8.86
C MET A 314 -17.85 4.25 -10.24
N GLY A 315 -16.93 4.57 -11.15
CA GLY A 315 -16.84 3.93 -12.47
C GLY A 315 -16.55 2.44 -12.36
N PRO A 316 -15.42 2.04 -11.72
CA PRO A 316 -15.09 0.64 -11.47
C PRO A 316 -16.18 -0.11 -10.69
N VAL A 317 -16.80 0.51 -9.68
CA VAL A 317 -17.90 -0.10 -8.92
C VAL A 317 -19.09 -0.47 -9.81
N LYS A 318 -19.50 0.41 -10.73
CA LYS A 318 -20.58 0.10 -11.69
C LYS A 318 -20.17 -1.03 -12.63
N LYS A 319 -18.95 -0.98 -13.13
CA LYS A 319 -18.44 -1.98 -14.07
C LYS A 319 -18.41 -3.38 -13.45
N VAL A 320 -17.92 -3.54 -12.21
CA VAL A 320 -17.92 -4.87 -11.58
C VAL A 320 -19.32 -5.42 -11.36
N LEU A 321 -20.30 -4.55 -11.03
CA LEU A 321 -21.71 -4.97 -10.88
C LEU A 321 -22.27 -5.49 -12.21
N GLU A 322 -21.98 -4.78 -13.31
CA GLU A 322 -22.38 -5.19 -14.67
C GLU A 322 -21.71 -6.51 -15.08
N ASP A 323 -20.40 -6.62 -14.90
CA ASP A 323 -19.61 -7.82 -15.25
C ASP A 323 -20.05 -9.04 -14.42
N ALA A 324 -20.35 -8.85 -13.13
CA ALA A 324 -20.90 -9.89 -12.25
C ALA A 324 -22.39 -10.16 -12.47
N LYS A 325 -23.08 -9.36 -13.30
CA LYS A 325 -24.54 -9.42 -13.53
C LYS A 325 -25.36 -9.30 -12.24
N LEU A 326 -24.89 -8.49 -11.29
CA LEU A 326 -25.55 -8.26 -10.00
C LEU A 326 -26.07 -6.82 -9.89
N LYS A 327 -27.14 -6.67 -9.13
CA LYS A 327 -27.72 -5.38 -8.75
C LYS A 327 -27.28 -5.01 -7.34
N LYS A 328 -27.37 -3.72 -6.99
CA LYS A 328 -27.06 -3.24 -5.64
C LYS A 328 -27.90 -3.92 -4.54
N SER A 329 -29.10 -4.39 -4.88
CA SER A 329 -30.00 -5.13 -3.98
C SER A 329 -29.48 -6.51 -3.60
N ASP A 330 -28.52 -7.05 -4.36
CA ASP A 330 -28.07 -8.44 -4.23
C ASP A 330 -26.93 -8.57 -3.22
N PHE A 331 -26.49 -7.45 -2.63
CA PHE A 331 -25.43 -7.37 -1.64
C PHE A 331 -26.02 -7.24 -0.25
N THR A 332 -25.66 -8.16 0.63
CA THR A 332 -26.10 -8.15 2.03
C THR A 332 -25.31 -7.14 2.87
N LYS A 333 -24.06 -6.87 2.49
CA LYS A 333 -23.14 -5.91 3.11
C LYS A 333 -22.14 -5.39 2.08
N TRP A 334 -21.72 -4.14 2.24
CA TRP A 334 -20.65 -3.49 1.48
C TRP A 334 -19.43 -3.40 2.40
N PHE A 335 -18.26 -3.86 1.96
CA PHE A 335 -17.03 -3.89 2.76
C PHE A 335 -15.92 -3.03 2.14
#